data_AF-A0A528U0N5-F1
#
_entry.id   AF-A0A528U0N5-F1
#
_cell.length_a   1.000
_cell.length_b   1.000
_cell.length_c   1.000
_cell.angle_alpha   90.00
_cell.angle_beta   90.00
_cell.angle_gamma   90.00
#
_symmetry.space_group_name_H-M   'P 1'
#
loop_
_entity.id
_entity.type
_entity.pdbx_description
1 polymer ?
#
loop_
_entity_poly.entity_id
_entity_poly.type
_entity_poly.pdbx_seq_one_letter_code
_entity_poly.pdbx_strand_id
1 'polypeptide(L)'
;MTLSGVPQGTVKLQIMMTDSSSVYDHGGGTVVYKGQTSLQYGAFRYKGPCPDSGTHFYNITVEALAASGSVLASGSASRPFTAK
;
A
#
# COMPACT_ATOMS: atom_id res chain seq x y z
N MET A 1 9.36 -1.92 -4.18
CA MET A 1 8.48 -2.87 -3.46
C MET A 1 8.41 -4.17 -4.27
N THR A 2 8.56 -5.32 -3.63
CA THR A 2 8.47 -6.63 -4.32
C THR A 2 7.05 -7.17 -4.23
N LEU A 3 6.58 -7.81 -5.31
CA LEU A 3 5.27 -8.43 -5.43
C LEU A 3 5.41 -9.95 -5.48
N SER A 4 4.52 -10.64 -4.77
CA SER A 4 4.40 -12.09 -4.79
C SER A 4 2.94 -12.49 -4.64
N GLY A 5 2.57 -13.67 -5.14
CA GLY A 5 1.22 -14.22 -4.96
C GLY A 5 0.09 -13.39 -5.58
N VAL A 6 0.36 -12.59 -6.62
CA VAL A 6 -0.67 -11.75 -7.27
C VAL A 6 -1.66 -12.66 -8.02
N PRO A 7 -2.97 -12.63 -7.71
CA PRO A 7 -3.95 -13.50 -8.34
C PRO A 7 -4.08 -13.30 -9.84
N GLN A 8 -4.42 -14.38 -10.56
CA GLN A 8 -4.80 -14.29 -11.97
C GLN A 8 -6.02 -13.36 -12.13
N GLY A 9 -6.03 -12.58 -13.21
CA GLY A 9 -7.10 -11.61 -13.48
C GLY A 9 -6.86 -10.23 -12.87
N THR A 10 -5.79 -10.06 -12.08
CA THR A 10 -5.37 -8.73 -11.59
C THR A 10 -4.92 -7.86 -12.76
N VAL A 11 -5.47 -6.65 -12.86
CA VAL A 11 -5.07 -5.64 -13.87
C VAL A 11 -4.57 -4.34 -13.23
N LYS A 12 -4.92 -4.11 -11.96
CA LYS A 12 -4.47 -2.95 -11.18
C LYS A 12 -4.11 -3.40 -9.78
N LEU A 13 -3.15 -2.71 -9.18
CA LEU A 13 -2.87 -2.77 -7.75
C LEU A 13 -3.22 -1.42 -7.15
N GLN A 14 -4.07 -1.41 -6.14
CA GLN A 14 -4.35 -0.21 -5.34
C GLN A 14 -3.52 -0.28 -4.07
N ILE A 15 -2.65 0.70 -3.88
CA ILE A 15 -1.75 0.81 -2.73
C ILE A 15 -2.22 1.95 -1.86
N MET A 16 -2.27 1.73 -0.55
CA MET A 16 -2.67 2.72 0.44
C MET A 16 -1.74 2.64 1.64
N MET A 17 -1.37 3.80 2.20
CA MET A 17 -0.70 3.90 3.49
C MET A 17 -1.69 4.39 4.54
N THR A 18 -1.74 3.74 5.68
CA THR A 18 -2.57 4.14 6.82
C THR A 18 -1.74 4.18 8.09
N ASP A 19 -2.08 5.08 9.00
CA ASP A 19 -1.56 5.11 10.36
C ASP A 19 -2.67 4.60 11.30
N SER A 20 -2.41 3.53 12.06
CA SER A 20 -3.40 2.98 12.99
C SER A 20 -3.80 3.94 14.11
N SER A 21 -3.00 4.99 14.36
CA SER A 21 -3.22 5.99 15.41
C SER A 21 -3.78 7.30 14.87
N SER A 22 -3.95 7.46 13.55
CA SER A 22 -4.34 8.73 12.92
C SER A 22 -5.24 8.53 11.72
N VAL A 23 -6.24 9.42 11.57
CA VAL A 23 -7.10 9.47 10.37
C VAL A 23 -6.46 10.26 9.22
N TYR A 24 -5.18 10.65 9.34
CA TYR A 24 -4.47 11.37 8.29
C TYR A 24 -4.35 10.53 7.02
N ASP A 25 -4.74 11.12 5.89
CA ASP A 25 -4.56 10.48 4.59
C ASP A 25 -3.08 10.52 4.18
N HIS A 26 -2.38 9.40 4.43
CA HIS A 26 -1.02 9.22 3.98
C HIS A 26 -0.92 8.98 2.46
N GLY A 27 -2.04 8.81 1.76
CA GLY A 27 -2.09 8.63 0.32
C GLY A 27 -1.67 7.22 -0.12
N GLY A 28 -1.19 7.14 -1.35
CA GLY A 28 -0.91 5.89 -2.04
C GLY A 28 -1.05 6.06 -3.54
N GLY A 29 -1.64 5.07 -4.21
CA GLY A 29 -1.95 5.18 -5.62
C GLY A 29 -2.32 3.86 -6.26
N THR A 30 -2.83 3.97 -7.48
CA THR A 30 -3.20 2.82 -8.29
C THR A 30 -2.22 2.65 -9.44
N VAL A 31 -1.66 1.46 -9.58
CA VAL A 31 -0.71 1.11 -10.63
C VAL A 31 -1.26 0.00 -11.51
N VAL A 32 -0.97 0.08 -12.81
CA VAL A 32 -1.32 -0.99 -13.74
C VAL A 32 -0.44 -2.21 -13.44
N TYR A 33 -1.07 -3.38 -13.39
CA TYR A 33 -0.38 -4.66 -13.27
C TYR A 33 -0.28 -5.33 -14.64
N LYS A 34 0.96 -5.60 -15.05
CA LYS A 34 1.33 -6.25 -16.31
C LYS A 34 2.10 -7.55 -16.06
N GLY A 35 2.03 -8.10 -14.85
CA GLY A 35 2.82 -9.28 -14.44
C GLY A 35 4.21 -8.96 -13.89
N GLN A 36 4.51 -7.68 -13.60
CA GLN A 36 5.79 -7.32 -12.98
C GLN A 36 5.93 -7.89 -11.56
N THR A 37 7.13 -8.29 -11.17
CA THR A 37 7.44 -8.81 -9.82
C THR A 37 7.86 -7.73 -8.83
N SER A 38 7.96 -6.49 -9.28
CA SER A 38 8.28 -5.35 -8.42
C SER A 38 7.68 -4.05 -8.93
N LEU A 39 7.40 -3.15 -8.00
CA LEU A 39 7.05 -1.76 -8.28
C LEU A 39 8.30 -0.89 -8.13
N GLN A 40 8.62 -0.16 -9.20
CA GLN A 40 9.72 0.79 -9.23
C GLN A 40 9.46 1.98 -8.30
N TYR A 41 10.54 2.64 -7.89
CA TYR A 41 10.44 3.89 -7.15
C TYR A 41 9.61 4.91 -7.93
N GLY A 42 8.71 5.61 -7.24
CA GLY A 42 7.82 6.60 -7.86
C GLY A 42 6.57 6.02 -8.52
N ALA A 43 6.35 4.70 -8.52
CA ALA A 43 5.13 4.09 -9.05
C ALA A 43 3.84 4.55 -8.32
N PHE A 44 3.95 4.92 -7.05
CA PHE A 44 2.92 5.57 -6.25
C PHE A 44 3.58 6.54 -5.26
N ARG A 45 2.79 7.40 -4.60
CA ARG A 45 3.30 8.40 -3.66
C ARG A 45 2.52 8.35 -2.36
N TYR A 46 3.22 8.41 -1.24
CA TYR A 46 2.60 8.50 0.07
C TYR A 46 3.38 9.51 0.94
N LYS A 47 2.72 10.02 1.97
CA LYS A 47 3.33 10.83 3.03
C LYS A 47 3.93 9.89 4.07
N GLY A 48 5.23 10.03 4.30
CA GLY A 48 5.95 9.17 5.22
C GLY A 48 5.49 9.35 6.68
N PRO A 49 5.99 8.48 7.58
CA PRO A 49 5.71 8.55 9.00
C PRO A 49 6.12 9.88 9.62
N CYS A 50 5.22 10.49 10.40
CA CYS A 50 5.50 11.66 11.23
C CYS A 50 4.66 11.56 12.52
N PRO A 51 4.92 10.56 13.39
CA PRO A 51 4.20 10.42 14.65
C PRO A 51 4.37 11.69 15.48
N ASP A 52 3.25 12.24 15.94
CA ASP A 52 3.19 13.45 16.77
C ASP A 52 3.54 13.15 18.24
N SER A 53 3.29 11.93 18.69
CA SER A 53 3.71 11.42 19.99
C SER A 53 3.81 9.89 20.01
N GLY A 54 4.53 9.35 20.99
CA GLY A 54 4.58 7.90 21.22
C GLY A 54 5.05 7.08 20.01
N THR A 55 4.49 5.87 19.86
CA THR A 55 4.76 4.98 18.72
C THR A 55 3.48 4.75 17.93
N HIS A 56 3.54 5.06 16.63
CA HIS A 56 2.45 4.82 15.68
C HIS A 56 2.79 3.61 14.80
N PHE A 57 1.77 2.92 14.31
CA PHE A 57 1.92 1.77 13.42
C PHE A 57 1.44 2.13 12.03
N TYR A 58 2.36 2.11 11.08
CA TYR A 58 2.09 2.48 9.70
C TYR A 58 1.97 1.23 8.86
N ASN A 59 0.85 1.10 8.16
CA ASN A 59 0.50 -0.08 7.38
C ASN A 59 0.37 0.29 5.90
N ILE A 60 1.17 -0.38 5.05
CA ILE A 60 0.98 -0.35 3.61
C ILE A 60 0.08 -1.53 3.24
N THR A 61 -1.09 -1.24 2.67
CA THR A 61 -2.00 -2.24 2.10
C THR A 61 -1.91 -2.19 0.57
N VAL A 62 -1.94 -3.37 -0.05
CA VAL A 62 -2.07 -3.54 -1.50
C VAL A 62 -3.24 -4.44 -1.81
N GLU A 63 -4.19 -3.91 -2.57
CA GLU A 63 -5.33 -4.64 -3.10
C GLU A 63 -5.10 -4.96 -4.58
N ALA A 64 -5.27 -6.23 -4.93
CA ALA A 64 -5.25 -6.70 -6.30
C ALA A 64 -6.65 -6.56 -6.90
N LEU A 65 -6.79 -5.76 -7.96
CA LEU A 65 -8.08 -5.44 -8.56
C LEU A 65 -8.24 -6.11 -9.93
N ALA A 66 -9.41 -6.70 -10.15
CA ALA A 66 -9.88 -7.16 -11.45
C ALA A 66 -10.24 -6.00 -12.38
N ALA A 67 -10.46 -6.30 -13.66
CA ALA A 67 -10.91 -5.30 -14.64
C ALA A 67 -12.26 -4.66 -14.29
N SER A 68 -13.13 -5.38 -13.58
CA SER A 68 -14.38 -4.87 -13.03
C SER A 68 -14.21 -3.87 -11.88
N GLY A 69 -13.01 -3.75 -11.30
CA GLY A 69 -12.75 -3.01 -10.07
C GLY A 69 -12.95 -3.83 -8.78
N SER A 70 -13.36 -5.10 -8.89
CA SER A 70 -13.50 -5.98 -7.72
C SER A 70 -12.13 -6.32 -7.11
N VAL A 71 -12.05 -6.35 -5.79
CA VAL A 71 -10.87 -6.83 -5.06
C VAL A 71 -10.78 -8.36 -5.16
N LEU A 72 -9.67 -8.87 -5.66
CA LEU A 72 -9.36 -10.29 -5.79
C LEU A 72 -8.58 -10.83 -4.60
N ALA A 73 -7.69 -10.01 -4.05
CA ALA A 73 -6.91 -10.31 -2.85
C ALA A 73 -6.35 -9.01 -2.25
N SER A 74 -5.93 -9.08 -0.99
CA SER A 74 -5.23 -8.00 -0.29
C SER A 74 -4.02 -8.54 0.45
N GLY A 75 -2.93 -7.77 0.47
CA GLY A 75 -1.78 -8.01 1.32
C GLY A 75 -1.38 -6.73 2.05
N SER A 76 -0.82 -6.85 3.25
CA SER A 76 -0.40 -5.70 4.02
C SER A 76 0.91 -5.94 4.78
N ALA A 77 1.61 -4.85 5.08
CA ALA A 77 2.81 -4.86 5.90
C ALA A 77 2.78 -3.66 6.85
N SER A 78 2.94 -3.93 8.15
CA SER A 78 2.93 -2.93 9.21
C SER A 78 4.31 -2.73 9.81
N ARG A 79 4.66 -1.47 10.11
CA ARG A 79 5.92 -1.09 10.76
C ARG A 79 5.68 -0.01 11.82
N PRO A 80 6.25 -0.15 13.03
CA PRO A 80 6.20 0.90 14.05
C PRO A 80 7.19 2.03 13.74
N PHE A 81 6.80 3.26 14.04
CA PHE A 81 7.66 4.43 14.06
C PHE A 81 7.38 5.25 15.33
N THR A 82 8.44 5.61 16.05
CA THR A 82 8.36 6.39 17.29
C THR A 82 8.66 7.87 17.00
N ALA A 83 7.95 8.76 17.68
CA ALA A 83 8.27 10.19 17.70
C ALA A 83 9.73 10.40 18.12
N LYS A 84 10.40 11.38 17.49
CA LYS A 84 11.79 11.73 17.79
C LYS A 84 11.93 12.48 19.10
#